data_AF-A0A942ATB0-F1
#
_entry.id   AF-A0A942ATB0-F1
#
_cell.length_a   1.000
_cell.length_b   1.000
_cell.length_c   1.000
_cell.angle_alpha   90.00
_cell.angle_beta   90.00
_cell.angle_gamma   90.00
#
_symmetry.space_group_name_H-M   'P 1'
#
loop_
_entity.id
_entity.type
_entity.pdbx_description
1 polymer ?
#
loop_
_entity_poly.entity_id
_entity_poly.type
_entity_poly.pdbx_seq_one_letter_code
_entity_poly.pdbx_strand_id
1 'polypeptide(L)'
;MKRLLGLLLAVMVMLFSTTAFADNYWTKTWAQGEYTISLTPEDEAVIADLRQKMDEGSVGTSLRASIDNHPLSEAFEDFLLGRRQMAHSTYDDIGYYSWVMAMPDENAVPQEKAFQLAVMAIHEQFDVSWDTLAEYYPEFQFKIAFPESDNPVAVWELIFCKYEEHLTTNEVYYEVGIYAEDGSIWGVDASIPKG
;
A
#
# COMPACT_ATOMS: atom_id res chain seq x y z
N MET A 1 40.78 -25.76 23.29
CA MET A 1 40.08 -24.46 23.41
C MET A 1 40.15 -23.60 22.13
N LYS A 2 41.29 -23.44 21.44
CA LYS A 2 41.37 -22.63 20.20
C LYS A 2 40.50 -23.11 19.02
N ARG A 3 40.32 -24.43 18.85
CA ARG A 3 39.49 -25.00 17.76
C ARG A 3 37.98 -24.87 17.98
N LEU A 4 37.53 -24.80 19.24
CA LEU A 4 36.11 -24.65 19.58
C LEU A 4 35.64 -23.19 19.40
N LEU A 5 36.51 -22.23 19.72
CA LEU A 5 36.23 -20.80 19.53
C LEU A 5 36.09 -20.42 18.05
N GLY A 6 36.92 -20.99 17.17
CA GLY A 6 36.85 -20.74 15.73
C GLY A 6 35.58 -21.29 15.09
N LEU A 7 35.04 -22.40 15.61
CA LEU A 7 33.78 -22.98 15.17
C LEU A 7 32.57 -22.14 15.62
N LEU A 8 32.59 -21.63 16.85
CA LEU A 8 31.58 -20.70 17.37
C LEU A 8 31.57 -19.36 16.59
N LEU A 9 32.75 -18.83 16.25
CA LEU A 9 32.84 -17.60 15.46
C LEU A 9 32.35 -17.82 14.01
N ALA A 10 32.66 -18.96 13.40
CA ALA A 10 32.19 -19.30 12.05
C ALA A 10 30.67 -19.52 12.00
N VAL A 11 30.08 -20.10 13.07
CA VAL A 11 28.62 -20.25 13.20
C VAL A 11 27.94 -18.89 13.43
N MET A 12 28.51 -18.00 14.25
CA MET A 12 27.99 -16.62 14.37
C MET A 12 28.07 -15.87 13.04
N VAL A 13 29.19 -15.92 12.33
CA VAL A 13 29.34 -15.25 11.02
C VAL A 13 28.37 -15.83 9.99
N MET A 14 28.12 -17.14 10.00
CA MET A 14 27.10 -17.77 9.13
C MET A 14 25.66 -17.38 9.51
N LEU A 15 25.35 -17.23 10.79
CA LEU A 15 24.04 -16.75 11.28
C LEU A 15 23.78 -15.28 10.93
N PHE A 16 24.82 -14.45 10.78
CA PHE A 16 24.71 -13.06 10.33
C PHE A 16 24.82 -12.88 8.80
N SER A 17 25.27 -13.90 8.06
CA SER A 17 25.48 -13.80 6.60
C SER A 17 24.31 -14.27 5.75
N THR A 18 23.20 -14.72 6.36
CA THR A 18 21.98 -15.08 5.65
C THR A 18 20.81 -14.27 6.17
N THR A 19 20.83 -12.95 5.95
CA THR A 19 19.57 -12.22 5.80
C THR A 19 18.96 -12.67 4.48
N ALA A 20 18.24 -13.80 4.49
CA ALA A 20 17.14 -13.93 3.56
C ALA A 20 16.25 -12.73 3.87
N PHE A 21 16.20 -11.76 2.96
CA PHE A 21 15.21 -10.69 3.08
C PHE A 21 13.86 -11.39 3.11
N ALA A 22 13.08 -11.14 4.16
CA ALA A 22 11.72 -11.64 4.22
C ALA A 22 10.98 -11.11 2.99
N ASP A 23 10.30 -11.98 2.25
CA ASP A 23 9.49 -11.60 1.10
C ASP A 23 8.17 -11.02 1.64
N ASN A 24 8.25 -9.81 2.19
CA ASN A 24 7.11 -9.12 2.78
C ASN A 24 6.39 -8.30 1.71
N TYR A 25 5.06 -8.35 1.70
CA TYR A 25 4.27 -7.43 0.88
C TYR A 25 4.27 -6.03 1.49
N TRP A 26 4.07 -5.95 2.82
CA TRP A 26 4.06 -4.70 3.54
C TRP A 26 5.36 -4.50 4.33
N THR A 27 5.84 -3.27 4.37
CA THR A 27 6.87 -2.89 5.34
C THR A 27 6.36 -3.08 6.78
N LYS A 28 5.06 -2.84 7.03
CA LYS A 28 4.42 -3.03 8.33
C LYS A 28 2.93 -3.34 8.19
N THR A 29 2.43 -4.24 9.03
CA THR A 29 1.01 -4.63 9.08
C THR A 29 0.41 -4.52 10.47
N TRP A 30 -0.92 -4.46 10.51
CA TRP A 30 -1.72 -4.44 11.73
C TRP A 30 -3.00 -5.26 11.54
N ALA A 31 -3.52 -5.82 12.63
CA ALA A 31 -4.85 -6.43 12.61
C ALA A 31 -5.95 -5.36 12.51
N GLN A 32 -7.14 -5.78 12.05
CA GLN A 32 -8.31 -4.90 12.00
C GLN A 32 -8.60 -4.27 13.37
N GLY A 33 -8.76 -2.95 13.38
CA GLY A 33 -8.98 -2.14 14.57
C GLY A 33 -7.74 -1.83 15.41
N GLU A 34 -6.55 -2.34 15.07
CA GLU A 34 -5.33 -2.14 15.86
C GLU A 34 -4.68 -0.78 15.60
N TYR A 35 -4.47 -0.41 14.33
CA TYR A 35 -3.97 0.91 13.96
C TYR A 35 -5.09 1.73 13.33
N THR A 36 -5.60 2.70 14.10
CA THR A 36 -6.66 3.62 13.68
C THR A 36 -6.14 5.05 13.66
N ILE A 37 -6.58 5.82 12.68
CA ILE A 37 -6.24 7.23 12.52
C ILE A 37 -7.48 8.07 12.81
N SER A 38 -7.34 9.04 13.71
CA SER A 38 -8.39 10.01 14.02
C SER A 38 -8.03 11.35 13.39
N LEU A 39 -8.73 11.72 12.32
CA LEU A 39 -8.52 12.99 11.64
C LEU A 39 -9.22 14.13 12.37
N THR A 40 -8.49 15.21 12.60
CA THR A 40 -9.05 16.49 13.03
C THR A 40 -9.52 17.30 11.81
N PRO A 41 -10.36 18.34 12.01
CA PRO A 41 -10.74 19.24 10.92
C PRO A 41 -9.54 19.98 10.28
N GLU A 42 -8.44 20.16 11.02
CA GLU A 42 -7.21 20.75 10.48
C GLU A 42 -6.50 19.77 9.54
N ASP A 43 -6.41 18.50 9.93
CA ASP A 43 -5.86 17.43 9.08
C ASP A 43 -6.66 17.31 7.78
N GLU A 44 -7.99 17.29 7.87
CA GLU A 44 -8.87 17.21 6.70
C GLU A 44 -8.67 18.41 5.75
N ALA A 45 -8.45 19.61 6.29
CA ALA A 45 -8.19 20.80 5.49
C ALA A 45 -6.81 20.76 4.79
N VAL A 46 -5.77 20.30 5.49
CA VAL A 46 -4.42 20.13 4.91
C VAL A 46 -4.43 19.06 3.81
N ILE A 47 -5.11 17.95 4.05
CA ILE A 47 -5.23 16.86 3.07
C ILE A 47 -6.04 17.32 1.84
N ALA A 48 -7.06 18.16 2.01
CA ALA A 48 -7.80 18.73 0.89
C ALA A 48 -6.92 19.64 0.01
N ASP A 49 -6.09 20.49 0.62
CA ASP A 49 -5.09 21.30 -0.10
C ASP A 49 -4.05 20.43 -0.81
N LEU A 50 -3.57 19.38 -0.15
CA LEU A 50 -2.68 18.39 -0.75
C LEU A 50 -3.32 17.72 -1.97
N ARG A 51 -4.58 17.28 -1.86
CA ARG A 51 -5.30 16.66 -2.98
C ARG A 51 -5.39 17.59 -4.17
N GLN A 52 -5.70 18.87 -3.94
CA GLN A 52 -5.71 19.86 -5.02
C GLN A 52 -4.32 19.99 -5.67
N LYS A 53 -3.24 20.05 -4.89
CA LYS A 53 -1.87 20.11 -5.42
C LYS A 53 -1.50 18.86 -6.23
N MET A 54 -1.85 17.67 -5.75
CA MET A 54 -1.65 16.41 -6.48
C MET A 54 -2.42 16.41 -7.81
N ASP A 55 -3.68 16.86 -7.79
CA ASP A 55 -4.51 16.95 -8.99
C ASP A 55 -3.92 17.93 -10.00
N GLU A 56 -3.50 19.13 -9.57
CA GLU A 56 -2.87 20.15 -10.42
C GLU A 56 -1.50 19.70 -10.96
N GLY A 57 -0.66 19.11 -10.10
CA GLY A 57 0.69 18.65 -10.46
C GLY A 57 0.69 17.45 -11.42
N SER A 58 -0.32 16.58 -11.32
CA SER A 58 -0.44 15.38 -12.17
C SER A 58 -0.95 15.68 -13.60
N VAL A 59 -1.42 16.88 -13.89
CA VAL A 59 -2.02 17.23 -15.20
C VAL A 59 -1.02 16.99 -16.34
N GLY A 60 -1.45 16.22 -17.35
CA GLY A 60 -0.65 15.93 -18.55
C GLY A 60 0.40 14.83 -18.37
N THR A 61 0.48 14.22 -17.18
CA THR A 61 1.35 13.07 -16.92
C THR A 61 0.75 11.78 -17.49
N SER A 62 1.60 10.84 -17.90
CA SER A 62 1.15 9.51 -18.35
C SER A 62 0.49 8.71 -17.23
N LEU A 63 0.95 8.90 -15.98
CA LEU A 63 0.35 8.28 -14.80
C LEU A 63 -1.11 8.73 -14.65
N ARG A 64 -1.36 10.04 -14.68
CA ARG A 64 -2.72 10.58 -14.59
C ARG A 64 -3.62 10.05 -15.70
N ALA A 65 -3.13 10.07 -16.93
CA ALA A 65 -3.87 9.53 -18.08
C ALA A 65 -4.16 8.03 -17.93
N SER A 66 -3.24 7.24 -17.38
CA SER A 66 -3.45 5.81 -17.13
C SER A 66 -4.56 5.58 -16.10
N ILE A 67 -4.51 6.27 -14.97
CA ILE A 67 -5.49 6.14 -13.88
C ILE A 67 -6.88 6.60 -14.34
N ASP A 68 -6.98 7.73 -15.04
CA ASP A 68 -8.26 8.24 -15.55
C ASP A 68 -8.90 7.30 -16.59
N ASN A 69 -8.08 6.56 -17.37
CA ASN A 69 -8.55 5.62 -18.38
C ASN A 69 -8.87 4.23 -17.83
N HIS A 70 -8.46 3.91 -16.60
CA HIS A 70 -8.70 2.60 -15.98
C HIS A 70 -9.32 2.76 -14.58
N PRO A 71 -10.54 3.33 -14.50
CA PRO A 71 -11.22 3.52 -13.23
C PRO A 71 -11.53 2.18 -12.56
N LEU A 72 -11.75 2.20 -11.25
CA LEU A 72 -12.09 1.03 -10.44
C LEU A 72 -13.25 0.20 -11.05
N SER A 73 -14.27 0.88 -11.59
CA SER A 73 -15.41 0.22 -12.23
C SER A 73 -15.02 -0.61 -13.46
N GLU A 74 -14.08 -0.14 -14.27
CA GLU A 74 -13.58 -0.86 -15.44
C GLU A 74 -12.76 -2.08 -15.00
N ALA A 75 -11.91 -1.91 -13.97
CA ALA A 75 -11.13 -3.02 -13.41
C ALA A 75 -12.04 -4.13 -12.83
N PHE A 76 -13.16 -3.75 -12.21
CA PHE A 76 -14.16 -4.70 -11.74
C PHE A 76 -14.95 -5.35 -12.88
N GLU A 77 -15.34 -4.60 -13.92
CA GLU A 77 -16.01 -5.16 -15.10
C GLU A 77 -15.12 -6.19 -15.81
N ASP A 78 -13.82 -5.91 -15.98
CA ASP A 78 -12.86 -6.85 -16.55
C ASP A 78 -12.73 -8.13 -15.73
N PHE A 79 -12.83 -8.05 -14.39
CA PHE A 79 -12.90 -9.24 -13.53
C PHE A 79 -14.19 -10.03 -13.77
N LEU A 80 -15.36 -9.37 -13.83
CA LEU A 80 -16.64 -10.04 -14.13
C LEU A 80 -16.66 -10.72 -15.50
N LEU A 81 -15.97 -10.14 -16.49
CA LEU A 81 -15.82 -10.70 -17.83
C LEU A 81 -14.74 -11.79 -17.93
N GLY A 82 -14.06 -12.12 -16.83
CA GLY A 82 -12.99 -13.12 -16.78
C GLY A 82 -11.70 -12.69 -17.49
N ARG A 83 -11.53 -11.40 -17.79
CA ARG A 83 -10.29 -10.82 -18.35
C ARG A 83 -9.24 -10.60 -17.27
N ARG A 84 -9.67 -10.44 -16.02
CA ARG A 84 -8.82 -10.50 -14.82
C ARG A 84 -9.20 -11.74 -14.02
N GLN A 85 -8.20 -12.42 -13.47
CA GLN A 85 -8.37 -13.61 -12.64
C GLN A 85 -8.11 -13.27 -11.17
N MET A 86 -8.50 -14.19 -10.28
CA MET A 86 -8.04 -14.16 -8.89
C MET A 86 -6.51 -14.15 -8.87
N ALA A 87 -5.93 -13.21 -8.12
CA ALA A 87 -4.51 -13.14 -7.89
C ALA A 87 -4.16 -13.85 -6.58
N HIS A 88 -2.95 -14.41 -6.51
CA HIS A 88 -2.45 -15.05 -5.30
C HIS A 88 -0.93 -14.90 -5.21
N SER A 89 -0.44 -14.74 -3.99
CA SER A 89 0.97 -14.73 -3.64
C SER A 89 1.16 -15.30 -2.23
N THR A 90 2.39 -15.48 -1.80
CA THR A 90 2.72 -15.87 -0.43
C THR A 90 3.80 -14.92 0.06
N TYR A 91 3.54 -14.30 1.20
CA TYR A 91 4.45 -13.34 1.81
C TYR A 91 4.77 -13.75 3.25
N ASP A 92 5.94 -13.37 3.73
CA ASP A 92 6.41 -13.75 5.07
C ASP A 92 5.65 -13.00 6.18
N ASP A 93 5.06 -11.84 5.88
CA ASP A 93 4.33 -10.97 6.82
C ASP A 93 2.83 -11.26 6.90
N ILE A 94 2.19 -11.65 5.79
CA ILE A 94 0.74 -11.90 5.70
C ILE A 94 0.36 -13.33 5.28
N GLY A 95 1.34 -14.20 5.05
CA GLY A 95 1.12 -15.60 4.68
C GLY A 95 0.60 -15.77 3.25
N TYR A 96 -0.18 -16.83 3.02
CA TYR A 96 -0.89 -17.00 1.75
C TYR A 96 -1.94 -15.89 1.57
N TYR A 97 -1.72 -15.06 0.57
CA TYR A 97 -2.58 -13.93 0.25
C TYR A 97 -3.18 -14.15 -1.13
N SER A 98 -4.51 -14.17 -1.19
CA SER A 98 -5.22 -14.19 -2.47
C SER A 98 -6.31 -13.13 -2.48
N TRP A 99 -6.62 -12.56 -3.64
CA TRP A 99 -7.60 -11.49 -3.73
C TRP A 99 -8.30 -11.44 -5.09
N VAL A 100 -9.45 -10.80 -5.09
CA VAL A 100 -10.21 -10.47 -6.30
C VAL A 100 -10.57 -8.99 -6.33
N MET A 101 -10.66 -8.42 -7.53
CA MET A 101 -11.18 -7.06 -7.70
C MET A 101 -12.66 -7.03 -7.33
N ALA A 102 -13.07 -5.98 -6.63
CA ALA A 102 -14.44 -5.77 -6.19
C ALA A 102 -14.83 -4.29 -6.28
N MET A 103 -16.07 -3.99 -5.90
CA MET A 103 -16.56 -2.62 -5.71
C MET A 103 -16.95 -2.43 -4.23
N PRO A 104 -16.74 -1.22 -3.67
CA PRO A 104 -17.21 -0.91 -2.32
C PRO A 104 -18.74 -1.02 -2.25
N ASP A 105 -19.23 -1.58 -1.14
CA ASP A 105 -20.66 -1.60 -0.81
C ASP A 105 -21.03 -0.39 0.06
N GLU A 106 -22.27 -0.36 0.58
CA GLU A 106 -22.76 0.72 1.44
C GLU A 106 -22.14 0.75 2.85
N ASN A 107 -21.48 -0.34 3.26
CA ASN A 107 -20.81 -0.44 4.56
C ASN A 107 -19.33 -0.06 4.48
N ALA A 108 -18.77 -0.05 3.27
CA ALA A 108 -17.40 0.37 3.05
C ALA A 108 -17.20 1.85 3.37
N VAL A 109 -16.07 2.16 4.00
CA VAL A 109 -15.56 3.52 4.19
C VAL A 109 -15.54 4.23 2.82
N PRO A 110 -16.09 5.46 2.72
CA PRO A 110 -16.10 6.19 1.47
C PRO A 110 -14.69 6.39 0.90
N GLN A 111 -14.55 6.35 -0.43
CA GLN A 111 -13.26 6.48 -1.12
C GLN A 111 -12.46 7.72 -0.67
N GLU A 112 -13.13 8.86 -0.48
CA GLU A 112 -12.46 10.09 -0.01
C GLU A 112 -11.92 9.93 1.42
N LYS A 113 -12.64 9.24 2.30
CA LYS A 113 -12.15 8.96 3.64
C LYS A 113 -10.96 7.99 3.60
N ALA A 114 -11.00 6.98 2.73
CA ALA A 114 -9.87 6.07 2.51
C ALA A 114 -8.63 6.82 2.02
N PHE A 115 -8.78 7.78 1.10
CA PHE A 115 -7.71 8.68 0.67
C PHE A 115 -7.10 9.45 1.85
N GLN A 116 -7.93 10.08 2.67
CA GLN A 116 -7.44 10.86 3.82
C GLN A 116 -6.69 9.99 4.83
N LEU A 117 -7.20 8.80 5.12
CA LEU A 117 -6.57 7.84 6.02
C LEU A 117 -5.23 7.34 5.47
N ALA A 118 -5.15 7.05 4.16
CA ALA A 118 -3.91 6.61 3.52
C ALA A 118 -2.83 7.69 3.55
N VAL A 119 -3.19 8.92 3.19
CA VAL A 119 -2.28 10.06 3.23
C VAL A 119 -1.70 10.25 4.64
N MET A 120 -2.55 10.21 5.67
CA MET A 120 -2.08 10.36 7.05
C MET A 120 -1.23 9.17 7.50
N ALA A 121 -1.59 7.93 7.10
CA ALA A 121 -0.77 6.75 7.39
C ALA A 121 0.64 6.87 6.80
N ILE A 122 0.76 7.38 5.56
CA ILE A 122 2.06 7.61 4.93
C ILE A 122 2.84 8.71 5.67
N HIS A 123 2.18 9.83 5.96
CA HIS A 123 2.78 10.94 6.70
C HIS A 123 3.35 10.50 8.05
N GLU A 124 2.58 9.73 8.83
CA GLU A 124 2.98 9.27 10.17
C GLU A 124 4.01 8.13 10.16
N GLN A 125 3.85 7.13 9.28
CA GLN A 125 4.69 5.93 9.32
C GLN A 125 6.04 6.12 8.64
N PHE A 126 6.14 7.02 7.66
CA PHE A 126 7.36 7.27 6.89
C PHE A 126 7.97 8.67 7.13
N ASP A 127 7.37 9.51 7.98
CA ASP A 127 7.83 10.89 8.27
C ASP A 127 7.99 11.75 7.00
N VAL A 128 7.01 11.64 6.09
CA VAL A 128 7.06 12.26 4.76
C VAL A 128 6.35 13.61 4.80
N SER A 129 7.02 14.66 4.30
CA SER A 129 6.42 16.00 4.27
C SER A 129 5.23 16.09 3.30
N TRP A 130 4.31 17.02 3.56
CA TRP A 130 3.18 17.32 2.66
C TRP A 130 3.63 17.73 1.26
N ASP A 131 4.71 18.51 1.16
CA ASP A 131 5.29 18.93 -0.13
C ASP A 131 5.86 17.73 -0.90
N THR A 132 6.49 16.78 -0.21
CA THR A 132 6.96 15.53 -0.83
C THR A 132 5.80 14.68 -1.31
N LEU A 133 4.72 14.55 -0.53
CA LEU A 133 3.53 13.80 -0.96
C LEU A 133 2.84 14.42 -2.17
N ALA A 134 2.91 15.74 -2.34
CA ALA A 134 2.32 16.43 -3.48
C ALA A 134 2.93 16.00 -4.84
N GLU A 135 4.12 15.38 -4.84
CA GLU A 135 4.77 14.82 -6.05
C GLU A 135 4.20 13.45 -6.48
N TYR A 136 3.23 12.92 -5.74
CA TYR A 136 2.64 11.60 -5.98
C TYR A 136 1.17 11.71 -6.39
N TYR A 137 0.67 10.73 -7.13
CA TYR A 137 -0.73 10.64 -7.51
C TYR A 137 -1.33 9.28 -7.10
N PRO A 138 -2.50 9.24 -6.42
CA PRO A 138 -3.08 8.00 -5.92
C PRO A 138 -3.82 7.23 -7.02
N GLU A 139 -3.50 5.95 -7.17
CA GLU A 139 -4.36 4.93 -7.77
C GLU A 139 -5.22 4.28 -6.68
N PHE A 140 -6.50 4.02 -6.98
CA PHE A 140 -7.43 3.39 -6.06
C PHE A 140 -7.79 1.99 -6.52
N GLN A 141 -7.65 1.02 -5.63
CA GLN A 141 -8.13 -0.34 -5.81
C GLN A 141 -9.06 -0.74 -4.66
N PHE A 142 -10.07 -1.55 -4.97
CA PHE A 142 -10.94 -2.18 -3.98
C PHE A 142 -10.92 -3.69 -4.21
N LYS A 143 -10.62 -4.44 -3.15
CA LYS A 143 -10.36 -5.87 -3.23
C LYS A 143 -11.09 -6.61 -2.13
N ILE A 144 -11.48 -7.85 -2.43
CA ILE A 144 -11.76 -8.83 -1.38
C ILE A 144 -10.52 -9.70 -1.24
N ALA A 145 -9.89 -9.59 -0.08
CA ALA A 145 -8.70 -10.30 0.33
C ALA A 145 -9.09 -11.56 1.12
N PHE A 146 -8.43 -12.68 0.83
CA PHE A 146 -8.59 -13.96 1.50
C PHE A 146 -7.25 -14.30 2.18
N PRO A 147 -7.00 -13.75 3.39
CA PRO A 147 -5.86 -14.19 4.22
C PRO A 147 -6.07 -15.64 4.65
N GLU A 148 -5.04 -16.29 5.21
CA GLU A 148 -5.14 -17.69 5.69
C GLU A 148 -6.23 -17.92 6.76
N SER A 149 -6.72 -16.86 7.41
CA SER A 149 -7.92 -16.95 8.26
C SER A 149 -9.18 -17.08 7.40
N ASP A 150 -10.08 -18.00 7.76
CA ASP A 150 -11.30 -18.38 7.01
C ASP A 150 -12.29 -17.24 6.64
N ASN A 151 -12.02 -15.98 6.99
CA ASN A 151 -12.89 -14.84 6.71
C ASN A 151 -12.27 -13.91 5.64
N PRO A 152 -12.96 -13.70 4.51
CA PRO A 152 -12.56 -12.69 3.55
C PRO A 152 -12.69 -11.29 4.16
N VAL A 153 -11.76 -10.41 3.83
CA VAL A 153 -11.74 -9.02 4.27
C VAL A 153 -11.83 -8.10 3.07
N ALA A 154 -12.69 -7.09 3.15
CA ALA A 154 -12.80 -6.06 2.13
C ALA A 154 -11.76 -4.96 2.41
N VAL A 155 -11.02 -4.55 1.38
CA VAL A 155 -9.85 -3.70 1.52
C VAL A 155 -9.86 -2.62 0.44
N TRP A 156 -9.67 -1.37 0.89
CA TRP A 156 -9.16 -0.30 0.03
C TRP A 156 -7.65 -0.41 -0.03
N GLU A 157 -7.09 -0.42 -1.22
CA GLU A 157 -5.64 -0.32 -1.44
C GLU A 157 -5.36 0.92 -2.27
N LEU A 158 -4.51 1.79 -1.76
CA LEU A 158 -4.12 3.02 -2.43
C LEU A 158 -2.63 3.00 -2.69
N ILE A 159 -2.26 3.15 -3.96
CA ILE A 159 -0.87 3.20 -4.40
C ILE A 159 -0.60 4.64 -4.87
N PHE A 160 0.29 5.33 -4.17
CA PHE A 160 0.72 6.68 -4.49
C PHE A 160 1.99 6.58 -5.32
N CYS A 161 1.89 6.84 -6.62
CA CYS A 161 3.03 6.75 -7.54
C CYS A 161 3.58 8.14 -7.85
N LYS A 162 4.91 8.28 -7.88
CA LYS A 162 5.55 9.53 -8.28
C LYS A 162 5.32 9.80 -9.77
N TYR A 163 4.78 10.96 -10.14
CA TYR A 163 4.41 11.22 -11.53
C TYR A 163 5.56 11.68 -12.44
N GLU A 164 6.71 12.11 -11.88
CA GLU A 164 7.87 12.60 -12.66
C GLU A 164 8.86 11.51 -13.09
N GLU A 165 8.68 10.24 -12.70
CA GLU A 165 9.61 9.17 -13.08
C GLU A 165 9.15 8.35 -14.30
N HIS A 166 10.10 8.08 -15.19
CA HIS A 166 9.90 7.20 -16.33
C HIS A 166 9.70 5.76 -15.83
N LEU A 167 8.71 5.07 -16.41
CA LEU A 167 8.25 3.67 -16.17
C LEU A 167 9.33 2.58 -16.41
N THR A 168 10.59 2.85 -16.08
CA THR A 168 11.69 1.91 -16.23
C THR A 168 12.39 1.74 -14.89
N THR A 169 11.90 0.73 -14.17
CA THR A 169 12.64 -0.22 -13.33
C THR A 169 12.77 -0.01 -11.82
N ASN A 170 12.25 1.07 -11.22
CA ASN A 170 11.92 1.09 -9.79
C ASN A 170 10.75 2.04 -9.60
N GLU A 171 9.53 1.52 -9.46
CA GLU A 171 8.39 2.37 -9.14
C GLU A 171 8.63 2.98 -7.76
N VAL A 172 8.72 4.31 -7.72
CA VAL A 172 8.81 5.06 -6.47
C VAL A 172 7.40 5.29 -5.98
N TYR A 173 7.04 4.59 -4.92
CA TYR A 173 5.67 4.58 -4.43
C TYR A 173 5.58 4.54 -2.91
N TYR A 174 4.41 4.94 -2.43
CA TYR A 174 3.87 4.54 -1.14
C TYR A 174 2.59 3.74 -1.38
N GLU A 175 2.36 2.71 -0.58
CA GLU A 175 1.16 1.89 -0.66
C GLU A 175 0.52 1.77 0.72
N VAL A 176 -0.81 1.80 0.76
CA VAL A 176 -1.57 1.63 2.00
C VAL A 176 -2.78 0.72 1.77
N GLY A 177 -2.89 -0.32 2.60
CA GLY A 177 -4.07 -1.15 2.73
C GLY A 177 -4.93 -0.69 3.90
N ILE A 178 -6.25 -0.58 3.70
CA ILE A 178 -7.21 -0.10 4.70
C ILE A 178 -8.38 -1.09 4.74
N TYR A 179 -8.74 -1.55 5.94
CA TYR A 179 -9.95 -2.34 6.16
C TYR A 179 -11.18 -1.50 5.81
N ALA A 180 -11.94 -1.96 4.82
CA ALA A 180 -13.06 -1.20 4.29
C ALA A 180 -14.20 -1.03 5.31
N GLU A 181 -14.34 -1.93 6.29
CA GLU A 181 -15.45 -1.90 7.25
C GLU A 181 -15.31 -0.80 8.32
N ASP A 182 -14.09 -0.56 8.81
CA ASP A 182 -13.85 0.34 9.94
C ASP A 182 -12.81 1.45 9.68
N GLY A 183 -12.10 1.40 8.56
CA GLY A 183 -11.07 2.37 8.20
C GLY A 183 -9.75 2.20 8.95
N SER A 184 -9.58 1.12 9.70
CA SER A 184 -8.28 0.79 10.29
C SER A 184 -7.26 0.42 9.22
N ILE A 185 -6.00 0.74 9.46
CA ILE A 185 -4.91 0.48 8.51
C ILE A 185 -4.53 -1.00 8.62
N TRP A 186 -4.54 -1.69 7.48
CA TRP A 186 -4.07 -3.06 7.37
C TRP A 186 -2.56 -3.14 7.18
N GLY A 187 -2.01 -2.29 6.30
CA GLY A 187 -0.58 -2.27 6.05
C GLY A 187 -0.11 -1.02 5.33
N VAL A 188 1.19 -0.75 5.43
CA VAL A 188 1.88 0.31 4.70
C VAL A 188 3.16 -0.23 4.08
N ASP A 189 3.46 0.21 2.87
CA ASP A 189 4.70 -0.10 2.16
C ASP A 189 5.25 1.12 1.42
N ALA A 190 6.55 1.11 1.15
CA ALA A 190 7.20 2.12 0.35
C ALA A 190 8.39 1.54 -0.41
N SER A 191 8.43 1.79 -1.72
CA SER A 191 9.61 1.60 -2.55
C SER A 191 10.21 2.97 -2.85
N ILE A 192 11.33 3.30 -2.18
CA ILE A 192 12.02 4.58 -2.37
C ILE A 192 13.51 4.31 -2.57
N PRO A 193 14.13 4.84 -3.65
CA PRO A 193 15.56 4.76 -3.84
C PRO A 193 16.28 5.37 -2.63
N LYS A 194 17.20 4.64 -2.03
CA LYS A 194 18.11 5.23 -1.03
C LYS A 194 19.01 6.22 -1.77
N GLY A 195 18.88 7.51 -1.41
CA GLY A 195 19.76 8.59 -1.88
C GLY A 195 21.21 8.40 -1.47
#